data_AF-A0A1X0NHR2-F1
#
_entry.id   AF-A0A1X0NHR2-F1
#
_cell.length_a   1.000
_cell.length_b   1.000
_cell.length_c   1.000
_cell.angle_alpha   90.00
_cell.angle_beta   90.00
_cell.angle_gamma   90.00
#
_symmetry.space_group_name_H-M   'P 1'
#
loop_
_entity.id
_entity.type
_entity.pdbx_description
1 polymer ?
#
loop_
_entity_poly.entity_id
_entity_poly.type
_entity_poly.pdbx_seq_one_letter_code
_entity_poly.pdbx_strand_id
1 'polypeptide(L)'
;MRDIGLRPLLLLLVLLFYLVCLTAMAEMTEQDFKRMKIKDLRHFLEERDLSCPGCQEKADFVRVAFQNRDKKPVSEQGKREIPNASFWEVWKDNAKALCTEVVQKRGLDVSGKPQADICDAIAYVVENFFMQHGKRTANKLRKKADDLLKTSYKNVYYDAGRVLLERLANYCLASPANQEKCSSVGSLSSLIEGSSVIDLVKWMTNVGIENTNPMYDFLELRDDL
;
A
#
# COMPACT_ATOMS: atom_id res chain seq x y z
N MET A 1 -58.22 16.96 31.08
CA MET A 1 -57.64 17.07 29.72
C MET A 1 -56.17 16.72 29.82
N ARG A 2 -55.76 15.56 29.29
CA ARG A 2 -54.40 15.03 29.40
C ARG A 2 -53.86 14.82 27.98
N ASP A 3 -52.95 15.69 27.56
CA ASP A 3 -52.18 15.59 26.32
C ASP A 3 -51.12 14.47 26.40
N ILE A 4 -51.56 13.22 26.31
CA ILE A 4 -50.66 12.04 26.42
C ILE A 4 -50.40 11.36 25.06
N GLY A 5 -51.08 11.75 23.98
CA GLY A 5 -51.06 11.00 22.71
C GLY A 5 -49.96 11.34 21.69
N LEU A 6 -49.43 12.57 21.68
CA LEU A 6 -48.69 13.06 20.50
C LEU A 6 -47.18 12.77 20.53
N ARG A 7 -46.56 12.76 21.71
CA ARG A 7 -45.11 12.51 21.88
C ARG A 7 -44.65 11.07 21.58
N PRO A 8 -45.36 10.00 21.99
CA PRO A 8 -44.88 8.64 21.73
C PRO A 8 -45.02 8.24 20.25
N LEU A 9 -46.04 8.76 19.55
CA LEU A 9 -46.25 8.50 18.12
C LEU A 9 -45.13 9.12 17.25
N LEU A 10 -44.70 10.34 17.61
CA LEU A 10 -43.66 11.05 16.87
C LEU A 10 -42.28 10.38 17.02
N LEU A 11 -41.98 9.85 18.21
CA LEU A 11 -40.75 9.06 18.44
C LEU A 11 -40.75 7.74 17.67
N LEU A 12 -41.91 7.08 17.56
CA LEU A 12 -42.05 5.84 16.80
C LEU A 12 -41.85 6.06 15.29
N LEU A 13 -42.38 7.18 14.76
CA LEU A 13 -42.19 7.57 13.35
C LEU A 13 -40.73 7.92 13.04
N VAL A 14 -40.03 8.60 13.95
CA VAL A 14 -38.59 8.90 13.79
C VAL A 14 -37.77 7.60 13.83
N LEU A 15 -38.06 6.67 14.73
CA LEU A 15 -37.39 5.35 14.79
C LEU A 15 -37.61 4.52 13.52
N LEU A 16 -38.82 4.52 12.96
CA LEU A 16 -39.12 3.86 11.68
C LEU A 16 -38.37 4.52 10.51
N PHE A 17 -38.23 5.85 10.52
CA PHE A 17 -37.48 6.57 9.48
C PHE A 17 -35.97 6.26 9.53
N TYR A 18 -35.40 6.17 10.74
CA TYR A 18 -34.00 5.76 10.92
C TYR A 18 -33.76 4.30 10.48
N LEU A 19 -34.72 3.39 10.69
CA LEU A 19 -34.62 2.01 10.22
C LEU A 19 -34.62 1.90 8.68
N VAL A 20 -35.40 2.74 7.99
CA VAL A 20 -35.48 2.74 6.51
C VAL A 20 -34.24 3.37 5.86
N CYS A 21 -33.59 4.34 6.50
CA CYS A 21 -32.38 4.97 5.96
C CYS A 21 -31.12 4.09 6.03
N LEU A 22 -31.11 3.00 6.81
CA LEU A 22 -29.92 2.17 7.03
C LEU A 22 -29.66 1.11 5.95
N THR A 23 -30.56 0.90 4.99
CA THR A 23 -30.47 -0.21 4.02
C THR A 23 -30.24 0.20 2.57
N ALA A 24 -29.95 1.47 2.28
CA ALA A 24 -29.64 1.91 0.91
C ALA A 24 -28.12 1.84 0.62
N MET A 25 -27.51 0.66 0.82
CA MET A 25 -26.26 0.37 0.10
C MET A 25 -26.69 -0.07 -1.30
N ALA A 26 -26.41 0.75 -2.31
CA ALA A 26 -26.69 0.42 -3.70
C ALA A 26 -25.91 -0.84 -4.07
N GLU A 27 -26.59 -1.99 -4.10
CA GLU A 27 -26.00 -3.26 -4.48
C GLU A 27 -25.64 -3.21 -5.97
N MET A 28 -24.37 -3.45 -6.31
CA MET A 28 -23.93 -3.45 -7.70
C MET A 28 -24.52 -4.64 -8.45
N THR A 29 -25.21 -4.35 -9.55
CA THR A 29 -25.86 -5.38 -10.37
C THR A 29 -24.90 -5.95 -11.40
N GLU A 30 -25.17 -7.15 -11.93
CA GLU A 30 -24.39 -7.73 -13.02
C GLU A 30 -24.35 -6.81 -14.27
N GLN A 31 -25.42 -6.04 -14.48
CA GLN A 31 -25.49 -5.08 -15.59
C GLN A 31 -24.46 -3.96 -15.43
N ASP A 32 -24.14 -3.55 -14.21
CA ASP A 32 -23.11 -2.55 -13.93
C ASP A 32 -21.73 -3.08 -14.32
N PHE A 33 -21.42 -4.34 -14.01
CA PHE A 33 -20.18 -5.00 -14.44
C PHE A 33 -20.11 -5.17 -15.97
N LYS A 34 -21.23 -5.45 -16.65
CA LYS A 34 -21.28 -5.52 -18.13
C LYS A 34 -20.92 -4.18 -18.78
N ARG A 35 -21.18 -3.05 -18.11
CA ARG A 35 -20.86 -1.70 -18.60
C ARG A 35 -19.38 -1.33 -18.41
N MET A 36 -18.67 -1.98 -17.48
CA MET A 36 -17.24 -1.72 -17.24
C MET A 36 -16.37 -2.11 -18.43
N LYS A 37 -15.23 -1.42 -18.61
CA LYS A 37 -14.21 -1.82 -19.59
C LYS A 37 -13.42 -3.01 -19.05
N ILE A 38 -12.77 -3.78 -19.93
CA ILE A 38 -11.92 -4.92 -19.51
C ILE A 38 -10.82 -4.46 -18.54
N LYS A 39 -10.23 -3.28 -18.76
CA LYS A 39 -9.24 -2.70 -17.83
C LYS A 39 -9.82 -2.49 -16.43
N ASP A 40 -11.01 -1.92 -16.34
CA ASP A 40 -11.69 -1.64 -15.06
C ASP A 40 -12.08 -2.95 -14.35
N LEU A 41 -12.50 -3.97 -15.10
CA LEU A 41 -12.79 -5.30 -14.56
C LEU A 41 -11.53 -5.99 -14.03
N ARG A 42 -10.40 -5.90 -14.76
CA ARG A 42 -9.11 -6.42 -14.29
C ARG A 42 -8.69 -5.71 -13.00
N HIS A 43 -8.80 -4.39 -12.98
CA HIS A 43 -8.51 -3.59 -11.80
C HIS A 43 -9.41 -3.96 -10.62
N PHE A 44 -10.71 -4.13 -10.84
CA PHE A 44 -11.66 -4.57 -9.81
C PHE A 44 -11.25 -5.90 -9.15
N LEU A 45 -10.82 -6.87 -9.96
CA LEU A 45 -10.36 -8.17 -9.50
C LEU A 45 -9.02 -8.07 -8.76
N GLU A 46 -8.06 -7.33 -9.33
CA GLU A 46 -6.75 -7.09 -8.74
C GLU A 46 -6.84 -6.39 -7.39
N GLU A 47 -7.65 -5.34 -7.28
CA GLU A 47 -7.92 -4.63 -6.04
C GLU A 47 -8.45 -5.55 -4.94
N ARG A 48 -8.98 -6.72 -5.29
CA ARG A 48 -9.56 -7.73 -4.40
C ARG A 48 -8.70 -8.97 -4.26
N ASP A 49 -7.45 -8.94 -4.73
CA ASP A 49 -6.55 -10.10 -4.78
C ASP A 49 -7.24 -11.32 -5.42
N LEU A 50 -7.83 -11.07 -6.60
CA LEU A 50 -8.43 -12.09 -7.44
C LEU A 50 -7.70 -12.10 -8.78
N SER A 51 -7.20 -13.27 -9.16
CA SER A 51 -6.73 -13.51 -10.51
C SER A 51 -7.82 -14.24 -11.30
N CYS A 52 -7.85 -14.02 -12.62
CA CYS A 52 -8.64 -14.85 -13.52
C CYS A 52 -7.75 -15.53 -14.57
N PRO A 53 -6.99 -16.56 -14.17
CA PRO A 53 -6.21 -17.35 -15.11
C PRO A 53 -7.18 -18.09 -16.06
N GLY A 54 -7.17 -17.70 -17.34
CA GLY A 54 -8.05 -18.29 -18.37
C GLY A 54 -9.27 -17.44 -18.76
N CYS A 55 -9.48 -16.25 -18.19
CA CYS A 55 -10.44 -15.30 -18.74
C CYS A 55 -9.96 -14.83 -20.13
N GLN A 56 -10.63 -15.26 -21.19
CA GLN A 56 -10.31 -14.84 -22.57
C GLN A 56 -11.30 -13.79 -23.07
N GLU A 57 -12.56 -13.90 -22.69
CA GLU A 57 -13.63 -13.01 -23.13
C GLU A 57 -14.04 -12.04 -22.02
N LYS A 58 -14.60 -10.88 -22.39
CA LYS A 58 -15.13 -9.91 -21.43
C LYS A 58 -16.18 -10.55 -20.50
N ALA A 59 -16.96 -11.49 -21.01
CA ALA A 59 -17.97 -12.21 -20.25
C ALA A 59 -17.37 -12.99 -19.06
N ASP A 60 -16.17 -13.54 -19.22
CA ASP A 60 -15.47 -14.24 -18.13
C ASP A 60 -15.10 -13.28 -16.99
N PHE A 61 -14.53 -12.13 -17.34
CA PHE A 61 -14.18 -11.09 -16.36
C PHE A 61 -15.40 -10.57 -15.62
N VAL A 62 -16.50 -10.31 -16.33
CA VAL A 62 -17.78 -9.87 -15.74
C VAL A 62 -18.30 -10.93 -14.76
N ARG A 63 -18.29 -12.20 -15.16
CA ARG A 63 -18.75 -13.31 -14.31
C ARG A 63 -17.96 -13.39 -13.01
N VAL A 64 -16.62 -13.37 -13.09
CA VAL A 64 -15.76 -13.46 -11.89
C VAL A 64 -15.91 -12.23 -11.01
N ALA A 65 -15.98 -11.02 -11.60
CA ALA A 65 -16.18 -9.79 -10.85
C ALA A 65 -17.53 -9.77 -10.11
N PHE A 66 -18.62 -10.17 -10.76
CA PHE A 66 -19.95 -10.22 -10.16
C PHE A 66 -20.06 -11.28 -9.05
N GLN A 67 -19.47 -12.46 -9.26
CA GLN A 67 -19.40 -13.52 -8.23
C GLN A 67 -18.67 -13.05 -6.96
N ASN A 68 -17.75 -12.11 -7.10
CA ASN A 68 -16.95 -11.56 -6.00
C ASN A 68 -17.30 -10.09 -5.69
N ARG A 69 -18.50 -9.63 -6.07
CA ARG A 69 -18.89 -8.21 -5.91
C ARG A 69 -18.84 -7.73 -4.46
N ASP A 70 -19.14 -8.64 -3.54
CA ASP A 70 -19.16 -8.40 -2.10
C ASP A 70 -17.78 -8.57 -1.44
N LYS A 71 -16.80 -9.13 -2.16
CA LYS A 71 -15.41 -9.17 -1.68
C LYS A 71 -14.92 -7.74 -1.61
N LYS A 72 -14.64 -7.25 -0.41
CA LYS A 72 -14.08 -5.91 -0.24
C LYS A 72 -12.72 -5.84 -0.96
N PRO A 73 -12.37 -4.70 -1.57
CA PRO A 73 -10.99 -4.47 -1.99
C PRO A 73 -10.03 -4.83 -0.86
N VAL A 74 -8.87 -5.40 -1.16
CA VAL A 74 -7.69 -5.43 -0.27
C VAL A 74 -7.47 -4.04 0.32
N SER A 75 -7.80 -2.99 -0.45
CA SER A 75 -7.72 -1.62 -0.01
C SER A 75 -8.69 -1.22 1.12
N GLU A 76 -9.81 -1.94 1.26
CA GLU A 76 -10.78 -1.76 2.35
C GLU A 76 -10.69 -2.87 3.43
N GLN A 77 -10.00 -3.96 3.15
CA GLN A 77 -9.80 -5.08 4.08
C GLN A 77 -8.77 -4.80 5.18
N GLY A 78 -8.13 -3.64 5.18
CA GLY A 78 -7.37 -3.17 6.32
C GLY A 78 -7.05 -1.70 6.21
N LYS A 79 -7.76 -0.85 6.95
CA LYS A 79 -7.10 0.36 7.46
C LYS A 79 -5.93 -0.15 8.29
N ARG A 80 -4.73 -0.21 7.71
CA ARG A 80 -3.52 -0.56 8.43
C ARG A 80 -3.45 0.37 9.63
N GLU A 81 -3.24 -0.19 10.81
CA GLU A 81 -2.98 0.63 11.97
C GLU A 81 -1.75 1.48 11.70
N ILE A 82 -1.89 2.79 11.87
CA ILE A 82 -0.82 3.74 11.61
C ILE A 82 0.01 3.78 12.89
N PRO A 83 1.28 3.33 12.87
CA PRO A 83 2.08 3.28 14.07
C PRO A 83 2.22 4.68 14.70
N ASN A 84 2.26 4.74 16.03
CA ASN A 84 2.50 5.97 16.77
C ASN A 84 4.01 6.28 16.82
N ALA A 85 4.61 6.56 15.66
CA ALA A 85 6.01 6.91 15.47
C ALA A 85 6.17 7.85 14.27
N SER A 86 7.37 8.41 14.09
CA SER A 86 7.60 9.32 12.96
C SER A 86 7.66 8.58 11.62
N PHE A 87 7.39 9.31 10.52
CA PHE A 87 7.40 8.76 9.17
C PHE A 87 8.69 7.98 8.83
N TRP A 88 9.86 8.50 9.19
CA TRP A 88 11.15 7.87 8.90
C TRP A 88 11.45 6.67 9.80
N GLU A 89 11.06 6.69 11.08
CA GLU A 89 11.21 5.53 11.97
C GLU A 89 10.34 4.37 11.49
N VAL A 90 9.10 4.64 11.09
CA VAL A 90 8.18 3.62 10.60
C VAL A 90 8.72 2.97 9.32
N TRP A 91 9.21 3.77 8.37
CA TRP A 91 9.75 3.23 7.12
C TRP A 91 11.14 2.58 7.27
N LYS A 92 11.94 2.97 8.28
CA LYS A 92 13.12 2.21 8.72
C LYS A 92 12.73 0.80 9.15
N ASP A 93 11.75 0.69 10.03
CA ASP A 93 11.33 -0.59 10.59
C ASP A 93 10.72 -1.48 9.50
N ASN A 94 9.91 -0.91 8.60
CA ASN A 94 9.42 -1.61 7.41
C ASN A 94 10.56 -2.13 6.52
N ALA A 95 11.61 -1.32 6.29
CA ALA A 95 12.76 -1.74 5.47
C ALA A 95 13.55 -2.88 6.12
N LYS A 96 13.75 -2.84 7.44
CA LYS A 96 14.41 -3.93 8.19
C LYS A 96 13.60 -5.21 8.15
N ALA A 97 12.29 -5.12 8.38
CA ALA A 97 11.38 -6.25 8.34
C ALA A 97 11.36 -6.91 6.95
N LEU A 98 11.23 -6.11 5.89
CA LEU A 98 11.25 -6.60 4.51
C LEU A 98 12.57 -7.26 4.13
N CYS A 99 13.71 -6.65 4.51
CA CYS A 99 15.00 -7.28 4.26
C CYS A 99 15.10 -8.65 4.95
N THR A 100 14.63 -8.73 6.20
CA THR A 100 14.58 -9.99 6.96
C THR A 100 13.69 -11.03 6.27
N GLU A 101 12.51 -10.63 5.79
CA GLU A 101 11.62 -11.51 5.01
C GLU A 101 12.33 -12.03 3.74
N VAL A 102 13.07 -11.19 3.02
CA VAL A 102 13.82 -11.59 1.82
C VAL A 102 14.96 -12.55 2.17
N VAL A 103 15.67 -12.33 3.27
CA VAL A 103 16.72 -13.24 3.78
C VAL A 103 16.12 -14.62 4.07
N GLN A 104 14.98 -14.66 4.78
CA GLN A 104 14.27 -15.90 5.10
C GLN A 104 13.77 -16.61 3.83
N LYS A 105 13.15 -15.91 2.89
CA LYS A 105 12.69 -16.46 1.60
C LYS A 105 13.83 -17.10 0.80
N ARG A 106 15.06 -16.62 0.97
CA ARG A 106 16.27 -17.17 0.32
C ARG A 106 16.90 -18.34 1.07
N GLY A 107 16.33 -18.75 2.22
CA GLY A 107 16.87 -19.83 3.06
C GLY A 107 18.20 -19.47 3.74
N LEU A 108 18.46 -18.17 3.93
CA LEU A 108 19.67 -17.66 4.57
C LEU A 108 19.42 -17.40 6.07
N ASP A 109 20.49 -17.39 6.87
CA ASP A 109 20.41 -17.05 8.29
C ASP A 109 20.23 -15.54 8.48
N VAL A 110 19.10 -15.16 9.09
CA VAL A 110 18.74 -13.77 9.42
C VAL A 110 19.74 -13.12 10.38
N SER A 111 20.26 -13.90 11.33
CA SER A 111 21.24 -13.43 12.31
C SER A 111 22.68 -13.53 11.81
N GLY A 112 22.87 -14.24 10.69
CA GLY A 112 24.15 -14.49 10.07
C GLY A 112 24.72 -13.26 9.37
N LYS A 113 26.05 -13.22 9.29
CA LYS A 113 26.76 -12.23 8.47
C LYS A 113 26.99 -12.77 7.05
N PRO A 114 26.85 -11.93 6.01
CA PRO A 114 26.65 -10.47 6.06
C PRO A 114 25.17 -10.02 6.14
N GLN A 115 24.20 -10.93 6.21
CA GLN A 115 22.76 -10.62 6.06
C GLN A 115 22.26 -9.62 7.12
N ALA A 116 22.58 -9.86 8.39
CA ALA A 116 22.18 -8.96 9.48
C ALA A 116 22.73 -7.53 9.27
N ASP A 117 24.02 -7.42 8.95
CA ASP A 117 24.69 -6.13 8.71
C ASP A 117 24.06 -5.39 7.51
N ILE A 118 23.69 -6.10 6.46
CA ILE A 118 23.02 -5.52 5.28
C ILE A 118 21.62 -5.01 5.62
N CYS A 119 20.82 -5.78 6.37
CA CYS A 119 19.47 -5.35 6.74
C CYS A 119 19.51 -4.15 7.69
N ASP A 120 20.48 -4.08 8.60
CA ASP A 120 20.71 -2.92 9.45
C ASP A 120 21.17 -1.69 8.64
N ALA A 121 22.07 -1.88 7.66
CA ALA A 121 22.50 -0.81 6.76
C ALA A 121 21.35 -0.26 5.92
N ILE A 122 20.50 -1.14 5.35
CA ILE A 122 19.28 -0.74 4.61
C ILE A 122 18.36 0.08 5.51
N ALA A 123 18.06 -0.39 6.72
CA ALA A 123 17.21 0.31 7.66
C ALA A 123 17.75 1.72 7.98
N TYR A 124 19.04 1.82 8.29
CA TYR A 124 19.71 3.07 8.59
C TYR A 124 19.70 4.07 7.42
N VAL A 125 20.01 3.61 6.21
CA VAL A 125 20.03 4.51 5.04
C VAL A 125 18.60 4.94 4.67
N VAL A 126 17.62 4.05 4.77
CA VAL A 126 16.20 4.40 4.53
C VAL A 126 15.70 5.44 5.53
N GLU A 127 16.05 5.30 6.82
CA GLU A 127 15.72 6.29 7.85
C GLU A 127 16.29 7.67 7.48
N ASN A 128 17.58 7.74 7.17
CA ASN A 128 18.26 8.99 6.84
C ASN A 128 17.69 9.62 5.57
N PHE A 129 17.44 8.81 4.54
CA PHE A 129 16.83 9.25 3.30
C PHE A 129 15.46 9.88 3.57
N PHE A 130 14.57 9.20 4.29
CA PHE A 130 13.24 9.73 4.59
C PHE A 130 13.27 10.91 5.56
N MET A 131 14.21 10.95 6.49
CA MET A 131 14.40 12.11 7.35
C MET A 131 14.79 13.35 6.53
N GLN A 132 15.73 13.23 5.59
CA GLN A 132 16.21 14.36 4.79
C GLN A 132 15.23 14.74 3.66
N HIS A 133 14.76 13.76 2.89
CA HIS A 133 13.89 14.02 1.74
C HIS A 133 12.43 14.16 2.17
N GLY A 134 11.96 13.43 3.18
CA GLY A 134 10.60 13.54 3.71
C GLY A 134 10.31 14.90 4.33
N LYS A 135 11.25 15.44 5.13
CA LYS A 135 11.12 16.81 5.65
C LYS A 135 11.05 17.84 4.51
N ARG A 136 11.90 17.70 3.48
CA ARG A 136 11.88 18.60 2.31
C ARG A 136 10.57 18.51 1.53
N THR A 137 10.07 17.31 1.26
CA THR A 137 8.80 17.09 0.55
C THR A 137 7.62 17.63 1.35
N ALA A 138 7.55 17.32 2.65
CA ALA A 138 6.53 17.83 3.56
C ALA A 138 6.48 19.37 3.53
N ASN A 139 7.65 20.03 3.68
CA ASN A 139 7.76 21.48 3.63
C ASN A 139 7.32 22.05 2.28
N LYS A 140 7.77 21.47 1.16
CA LYS A 140 7.40 21.91 -0.19
C LYS A 140 5.89 21.82 -0.43
N LEU A 141 5.25 20.79 0.10
CA LEU A 141 3.81 20.53 -0.04
C LEU A 141 2.96 21.15 1.07
N ARG A 142 3.58 21.86 2.02
CA ARG A 142 2.91 22.43 3.20
C ARG A 142 2.13 21.38 4.02
N LYS A 143 2.67 20.17 4.14
CA LYS A 143 2.12 19.03 4.91
C LYS A 143 2.99 18.74 6.13
N LYS A 144 2.43 18.07 7.15
CA LYS A 144 3.21 17.53 8.26
C LYS A 144 3.77 16.15 7.90
N ALA A 145 4.83 15.72 8.58
CA ALA A 145 5.37 14.36 8.43
C ALA A 145 4.30 13.29 8.72
N ASP A 146 3.44 13.51 9.71
CA ASP A 146 2.30 12.65 10.03
C ASP A 146 1.32 12.50 8.86
N ASP A 147 1.12 13.53 8.04
CA ASP A 147 0.24 13.45 6.88
C ASP A 147 0.85 12.57 5.79
N LEU A 148 2.17 12.63 5.61
CA LEU A 148 2.90 11.72 4.73
C LEU A 148 2.79 10.28 5.24
N LEU A 149 2.96 10.05 6.55
CA LEU A 149 2.82 8.72 7.15
C LEU A 149 1.41 8.16 6.91
N LYS A 150 0.37 8.93 7.24
CA LYS A 150 -1.03 8.52 7.02
C LYS A 150 -1.31 8.14 5.58
N THR A 151 -0.83 8.93 4.62
CA THR A 151 -1.01 8.58 3.20
C THR A 151 -0.18 7.37 2.80
N SER A 152 1.07 7.27 3.25
CA SER A 152 1.94 6.15 2.91
C SER A 152 1.42 4.81 3.42
N TYR A 153 0.54 4.81 4.42
CA TYR A 153 -0.14 3.62 4.96
C TYR A 153 -1.48 3.30 4.27
N LYS A 154 -1.92 4.16 3.35
CA LYS A 154 -2.99 3.81 2.41
C LYS A 154 -2.45 2.81 1.38
N ASN A 155 -3.29 1.89 0.97
CA ASN A 155 -2.93 0.63 0.31
C ASN A 155 -1.92 0.74 -0.82
N VAL A 156 -2.31 1.37 -1.93
CA VAL A 156 -1.46 1.44 -3.13
C VAL A 156 -0.11 2.11 -2.83
N TYR A 157 -0.07 3.07 -1.90
CA TYR A 157 1.18 3.73 -1.52
C TYR A 157 2.06 2.83 -0.66
N TYR A 158 1.46 2.15 0.31
CA TYR A 158 2.16 1.21 1.19
C TYR A 158 2.74 0.06 0.36
N ASP A 159 1.92 -0.53 -0.50
CA ASP A 159 2.29 -1.67 -1.33
C ASP A 159 3.38 -1.29 -2.33
N ALA A 160 3.28 -0.12 -2.98
CA ALA A 160 4.34 0.39 -3.85
C ALA A 160 5.65 0.65 -3.08
N GLY A 161 5.57 1.20 -1.87
CA GLY A 161 6.75 1.42 -1.03
C GLY A 161 7.40 0.11 -0.58
N ARG A 162 6.60 -0.90 -0.25
CA ARG A 162 7.09 -2.26 0.04
C ARG A 162 7.81 -2.87 -1.14
N VAL A 163 7.24 -2.81 -2.35
CA VAL A 163 7.86 -3.37 -3.57
C VAL A 163 9.23 -2.72 -3.83
N LEU A 164 9.35 -1.40 -3.66
CA LEU A 164 10.63 -0.71 -3.79
C LEU A 164 11.64 -1.22 -2.75
N LEU A 165 11.24 -1.34 -1.48
CA LEU A 165 12.15 -1.85 -0.44
C LEU A 165 12.54 -3.32 -0.62
N GLU A 166 11.61 -4.17 -1.07
CA GLU A 166 11.88 -5.57 -1.42
C GLU A 166 12.87 -5.66 -2.59
N ARG A 167 12.73 -4.82 -3.62
CA ARG A 167 13.68 -4.72 -4.73
C ARG A 167 15.08 -4.34 -4.26
N LEU A 168 15.18 -3.36 -3.35
CA LEU A 168 16.45 -2.97 -2.76
C LEU A 168 17.11 -4.13 -2.00
N ALA A 169 16.34 -4.82 -1.15
CA ALA A 169 16.82 -5.96 -0.40
C ALA A 169 17.27 -7.10 -1.34
N ASN A 170 16.47 -7.40 -2.37
CA ASN A 170 16.81 -8.40 -3.38
C ASN A 170 18.09 -8.04 -4.13
N TYR A 171 18.26 -6.78 -4.55
CA TYR A 171 19.50 -6.32 -5.17
C TYR A 171 20.71 -6.56 -4.25
N CYS A 172 20.62 -6.11 -3.00
CA CYS A 172 21.71 -6.24 -2.04
C CYS A 172 22.08 -7.69 -1.71
N LEU A 173 21.10 -8.60 -1.71
CA LEU A 173 21.29 -10.00 -1.34
C LEU A 173 21.55 -10.92 -2.56
N ALA A 174 21.49 -10.41 -3.79
CA ALA A 174 21.59 -11.22 -5.00
C ALA A 174 22.97 -11.87 -5.23
N SER A 175 24.06 -11.23 -4.79
CA SER A 175 25.42 -11.71 -5.05
C SER A 175 26.42 -11.19 -4.00
N PRO A 176 27.57 -11.84 -3.80
CA PRO A 176 28.62 -11.35 -2.89
C PRO A 176 29.10 -9.93 -3.21
N ALA A 177 29.21 -9.58 -4.50
CA ALA A 177 29.61 -8.24 -4.93
C ALA A 177 28.57 -7.18 -4.53
N ASN A 178 27.27 -7.49 -4.63
CA ASN A 178 26.20 -6.59 -4.18
C ASN A 178 26.15 -6.51 -2.65
N GLN A 179 26.42 -7.61 -1.96
CA GLN A 179 26.50 -7.64 -0.49
C GLN A 179 27.61 -6.72 0.02
N GLU A 180 28.80 -6.80 -0.58
CA GLU A 180 29.92 -5.89 -0.26
C GLU A 180 29.52 -4.43 -0.51
N LYS A 181 28.92 -4.13 -1.67
CA LYS A 181 28.45 -2.79 -2.00
C LYS A 181 27.39 -2.27 -1.01
N CYS A 182 26.43 -3.11 -0.62
CA CYS A 182 25.36 -2.73 0.31
C CYS A 182 25.78 -2.75 1.78
N SER A 183 26.92 -3.34 2.13
CA SER A 183 27.51 -3.24 3.47
C SER A 183 28.11 -1.85 3.74
N SER A 184 28.41 -1.08 2.68
CA SER A 184 28.88 0.30 2.77
C SER A 184 27.70 1.28 2.77
N VAL A 185 27.52 1.99 3.89
CA VAL A 185 26.49 3.04 4.03
C VAL A 185 26.59 4.07 2.90
N GLY A 186 27.79 4.54 2.55
CA GLY A 186 27.96 5.56 1.51
C GLY A 186 27.58 5.07 0.11
N SER A 187 27.93 3.81 -0.20
CA SER A 187 27.58 3.18 -1.47
C SER A 187 26.09 2.89 -1.57
N LEU A 188 25.46 2.46 -0.47
CA LEU A 188 24.03 2.22 -0.39
C LEU A 188 23.22 3.52 -0.45
N SER A 189 23.66 4.59 0.22
CA SER A 189 23.06 5.93 0.10
C SER A 189 23.08 6.41 -1.35
N SER A 190 24.24 6.30 -2.03
CA SER A 190 24.37 6.67 -3.44
C SER A 190 23.43 5.87 -4.34
N LEU A 191 23.21 4.58 -4.02
CA LEU A 191 22.33 3.70 -4.78
C LEU A 191 20.87 4.16 -4.71
N ILE A 192 20.41 4.52 -3.49
CA ILE A 192 19.04 4.98 -3.21
C ILE A 192 18.82 6.38 -3.78
N GLU A 193 19.78 7.29 -3.62
CA GLU A 193 19.68 8.65 -4.14
C GLU A 193 19.75 8.71 -5.67
N GLY A 194 20.58 7.85 -6.27
CA GLY A 194 20.78 7.80 -7.72
C GLY A 194 19.61 7.18 -8.50
N SER A 195 18.58 6.68 -7.82
CA SER A 195 17.40 6.05 -8.43
C SER A 195 17.68 4.86 -9.37
N SER A 196 18.85 4.23 -9.22
CA SER A 196 19.32 3.18 -10.12
C SER A 196 18.65 1.82 -9.88
N VAL A 197 18.18 1.57 -8.66
CA VAL A 197 17.51 0.33 -8.26
C VAL A 197 16.09 0.60 -7.81
N ILE A 198 15.86 1.71 -7.10
CA ILE A 198 14.56 2.12 -6.56
C ILE A 198 14.42 3.63 -6.69
N ASP A 199 13.20 4.16 -6.86
CA ASP A 199 12.95 5.60 -6.90
C ASP A 199 12.04 6.05 -5.73
N LEU A 200 12.64 6.12 -4.53
CA LEU A 200 11.93 6.56 -3.33
C LEU A 200 11.57 8.06 -3.37
N VAL A 201 12.25 8.87 -4.18
CA VAL A 201 11.92 10.30 -4.36
C VAL A 201 10.60 10.45 -5.09
N LYS A 202 10.43 9.75 -6.23
CA LYS A 202 9.18 9.72 -7.00
C LYS A 202 8.06 9.12 -6.15
N TRP A 203 8.31 8.01 -5.47
CA TRP A 203 7.32 7.41 -4.57
C TRP A 203 6.82 8.39 -3.51
N MET A 204 7.72 8.97 -2.73
CA MET A 204 7.37 9.88 -1.64
C MET A 204 6.72 11.18 -2.13
N THR A 205 7.12 11.69 -3.30
CA THR A 205 6.47 12.86 -3.89
C THR A 205 5.00 12.55 -4.18
N ASN A 206 4.71 11.38 -4.76
CA ASN A 206 3.35 10.92 -5.06
C ASN A 206 2.54 10.60 -3.80
N VAL A 207 3.17 10.06 -2.74
CA VAL A 207 2.56 10.00 -1.39
C VAL A 207 2.17 11.40 -0.94
N GLY A 208 3.06 12.38 -1.09
CA GLY A 208 2.81 13.75 -0.67
C GLY A 208 1.64 14.41 -1.42
N ILE A 209 1.54 14.23 -2.74
CA ILE A 209 0.46 14.80 -3.55
C ILE A 209 -0.78 13.90 -3.68
N GLU A 210 -0.77 12.73 -3.04
CA GLU A 210 -1.84 11.74 -3.11
C GLU A 210 -2.20 11.33 -4.54
N ASN A 211 -1.17 11.12 -5.37
CA ASN A 211 -1.32 10.65 -6.74
C ASN A 211 -1.08 9.14 -6.83
N THR A 212 -2.16 8.39 -7.08
CA THR A 212 -2.14 6.92 -7.13
C THR A 212 -1.61 6.38 -8.45
N ASN A 213 -1.74 7.11 -9.56
CA ASN A 213 -1.41 6.58 -10.90
C ASN A 213 0.04 6.06 -10.99
N PRO A 214 1.07 6.83 -10.56
CA PRO A 214 2.45 6.35 -10.62
C PRO A 214 2.78 5.25 -9.60
N MET A 215 1.89 4.96 -8.66
CA MET A 215 2.08 3.85 -7.72
C MET A 215 1.90 2.52 -8.42
N TYR A 216 0.96 2.44 -9.37
CA TYR A 216 0.76 1.25 -10.19
C TYR A 216 1.99 0.94 -11.05
N ASP A 217 2.71 1.95 -11.54
CA ASP A 217 4.00 1.74 -12.25
C ASP A 217 4.98 0.92 -11.39
N PHE A 218 5.02 1.17 -10.07
CA PHE A 218 5.89 0.43 -9.16
C PHE A 218 5.39 -0.98 -8.88
N LEU A 219 4.07 -1.20 -8.96
CA LEU A 219 3.44 -2.50 -8.72
C LEU A 219 3.51 -3.42 -9.94
N GLU A 220 3.39 -2.88 -11.16
CA GLU A 220 3.57 -3.64 -12.41
C GLU A 220 5.00 -4.18 -12.54
N LEU A 221 5.96 -3.44 -11.99
CA LEU A 221 7.35 -3.85 -11.85
C LEU A 221 7.56 -5.02 -10.87
N ARG A 222 6.53 -5.54 -10.19
CA ARG A 222 6.66 -6.72 -9.32
C ARG A 222 6.89 -8.03 -10.09
N ASP A 223 6.45 -8.11 -11.34
CA ASP A 223 6.55 -9.33 -12.16
C ASP A 223 7.99 -9.64 -12.62
N ASP A 224 8.96 -8.77 -12.33
CA ASP A 224 10.38 -8.92 -12.67
C ASP A 224 11.29 -9.38 -11.51
N LEU A 225 10.74 -9.54 -10.29
CA LEU A 225 11.45 -9.93 -9.06
C LEU A 225 11.27 -11.42 -8.71
#